data_AF-A0A1J1ACV4-F1
#
_entry.id   AF-A0A1J1ACV4-F1
#
_cell.length_a   1.000
_cell.length_b   1.000
_cell.length_c   1.000
_cell.angle_alpha   90.00
_cell.angle_beta   90.00
_cell.angle_gamma   90.00
#
_symmetry.space_group_name_H-M   'P 1'
#
loop_
_entity.id
_entity.type
_entity.pdbx_description
1 polymer ?
#
loop_
_entity_poly.entity_id
_entity_poly.type
_entity_poly.pdbx_seq_one_letter_code
_entity_poly.pdbx_strand_id
1 'polypeptide(L)'
;MGERIEWATTGATVLTILGLDELLASVRDRLDEFSRIRAVGAAPDLIAFVILQLKLTPSLERGADFATGAVDGRLSRSLAAHRITAVSGDRAFETFGAEWAPYAPSLRRASTLLGVAMDAPAERRAETLADALEAVLEGTRERVVEFSTAIRGPAMGIYAFGVMLPLALVGLLPVLSSTGGGVSMVALAVAYDLLVPLGLIASGVWLWARRPAIADSAFDRGLLAHGTSWVTVVLAGLGAAILATPGATVLGPSWVGPIVAVGASLGTALFVWLRPIVEEQDRLDELAARLPDVLAVAGQRLEAGAPLERTLPAIGQRFDGPIGDLFEAGATRRLQSGEPVEAALLGPDGVVAELSRKRVRAATSLLVTAGEYGPEGGATLQTVGSYLGELFAVEREARRELAQTTSTLRQTAVVFAPAIAGVTVALATGMNAAEAGYTIEVAPLGRVVGIYVLLLAAILPSLSVVLARGFDPVRMGFQSGIALGVSSLVYPLSFVAARTLVYV
;
A
#
# COMPACT_ATOMS: atom_id res chain seq x y z
N MET A 1 45.84 -0.69 18.53
CA MET A 1 45.12 0.40 17.84
C MET A 1 45.63 0.69 16.42
N GLY A 2 46.70 0.00 15.94
CA GLY A 2 47.23 0.16 14.57
C GLY A 2 46.60 -0.76 13.51
N GLU A 3 46.25 -2.01 13.86
CA GLU A 3 45.75 -2.99 12.86
C GLU A 3 44.31 -2.77 12.37
N ARG A 4 43.48 -1.97 13.07
CA ARG A 4 42.11 -1.69 12.61
C ARG A 4 42.02 -0.63 11.51
N ILE A 5 43.09 0.13 11.27
CA ILE A 5 43.09 1.24 10.31
C ILE A 5 43.44 0.73 8.89
N GLU A 6 44.29 -0.30 8.77
CA GLU A 6 44.69 -0.87 7.47
C GLU A 6 43.55 -1.58 6.73
N TRP A 7 42.59 -2.20 7.42
CA TRP A 7 41.43 -2.83 6.77
C TRP A 7 40.46 -1.82 6.16
N ALA A 8 40.32 -0.63 6.77
CA ALA A 8 39.46 0.43 6.27
C ALA A 8 40.04 1.09 5.01
N THR A 9 41.36 1.29 4.98
CA THR A 9 42.04 1.86 3.81
C THR A 9 42.10 0.86 2.66
N THR A 10 42.36 -0.42 2.92
CA THR A 10 42.45 -1.44 1.86
C THR A 10 41.07 -1.75 1.25
N GLY A 11 40.00 -1.74 2.07
CA GLY A 11 38.63 -1.87 1.58
C GLY A 11 38.20 -0.69 0.71
N ALA A 12 38.54 0.54 1.10
CA ALA A 12 38.26 1.74 0.30
C ALA A 12 38.98 1.70 -1.06
N THR A 13 40.27 1.33 -1.10
CA THR A 13 41.03 1.28 -2.37
C THR A 13 40.49 0.22 -3.34
N VAL A 14 40.03 -0.93 -2.85
CA VAL A 14 39.43 -1.99 -3.69
C VAL A 14 38.06 -1.57 -4.26
N LEU A 15 37.26 -0.86 -3.46
CA LEU A 15 35.98 -0.29 -3.86
C LEU A 15 36.13 0.78 -4.95
N THR A 16 37.20 1.60 -4.86
CA THR A 16 37.52 2.63 -5.85
C THR A 16 38.06 2.02 -7.16
N ILE A 17 38.87 0.95 -7.08
CA ILE A 17 39.43 0.26 -8.27
C ILE A 17 38.35 -0.45 -9.10
N LEU A 18 37.26 -0.91 -8.48
CA LEU A 18 36.16 -1.60 -9.17
C LEU A 18 35.05 -0.66 -9.69
N GLY A 19 35.17 0.65 -9.49
CA GLY A 19 34.10 1.62 -9.83
C GLY A 19 32.82 1.42 -9.00
N LEU A 20 32.87 0.62 -7.94
CA LEU A 20 31.72 0.41 -7.06
C LEU A 20 31.41 1.67 -6.23
N ASP A 21 32.39 2.54 -5.97
CA ASP A 21 32.13 3.80 -5.27
C ASP A 21 31.21 4.73 -6.07
N GLU A 22 31.43 4.86 -7.37
CA GLU A 22 30.54 5.64 -8.26
C GLU A 22 29.15 4.97 -8.38
N LEU A 23 29.11 3.64 -8.43
CA LEU A 23 27.85 2.91 -8.49
C LEU A 23 27.07 3.00 -7.17
N LEU A 24 27.74 2.93 -6.02
CA LEU A 24 27.14 3.09 -4.69
C LEU A 24 26.71 4.54 -4.43
N ALA A 25 27.49 5.53 -4.88
CA ALA A 25 27.10 6.94 -4.84
C ALA A 25 25.87 7.19 -5.70
N SER A 26 25.86 6.70 -6.95
CA SER A 26 24.72 6.78 -7.87
C SER A 26 23.47 6.09 -7.31
N VAL A 27 23.63 4.90 -6.70
CA VAL A 27 22.52 4.20 -6.04
C VAL A 27 22.02 4.99 -4.83
N ARG A 28 22.92 5.54 -4.01
CA ARG A 28 22.56 6.36 -2.85
C ARG A 28 21.81 7.62 -3.25
N ASP A 29 22.30 8.34 -4.26
CA ASP A 29 21.68 9.58 -4.75
C ASP A 29 20.28 9.29 -5.31
N ARG A 30 20.13 8.21 -6.09
CA ARG A 30 18.81 7.75 -6.58
C ARG A 30 17.88 7.34 -5.44
N LEU A 31 18.39 6.68 -4.40
CA LEU A 31 17.59 6.31 -3.22
C LEU A 31 17.17 7.55 -2.42
N ASP A 32 18.05 8.55 -2.30
CA ASP A 32 17.73 9.80 -1.61
C ASP A 32 16.70 10.62 -2.41
N GLU A 33 16.88 10.77 -3.72
CA GLU A 33 15.91 11.39 -4.62
C GLU A 33 14.54 10.69 -4.54
N PHE A 34 14.53 9.36 -4.65
CA PHE A 34 13.32 8.56 -4.51
C PHE A 34 12.64 8.78 -3.16
N SER A 35 13.40 8.80 -2.07
CA SER A 35 12.85 9.02 -0.73
C SER A 35 12.31 10.44 -0.53
N ARG A 36 12.85 11.46 -1.22
CA ARG A 36 12.31 12.82 -1.24
C ARG A 36 10.99 12.86 -2.00
N ILE A 37 10.92 12.28 -3.20
CA ILE A 37 9.67 12.17 -3.96
C ILE A 37 8.57 11.49 -3.12
N ARG A 38 8.92 10.43 -2.38
CA ARG A 38 7.97 9.74 -1.49
C ARG A 38 7.55 10.56 -0.29
N ALA A 39 8.43 11.39 0.26
CA ALA A 39 8.11 12.21 1.42
C ALA A 39 6.97 13.21 1.17
N VAL A 40 6.87 13.72 -0.07
CA VAL A 40 5.84 14.70 -0.47
C VAL A 40 4.41 14.15 -0.33
N GLY A 41 4.22 12.83 -0.33
CA GLY A 41 2.89 12.25 -0.12
C GLY A 41 2.27 12.52 1.24
N ALA A 42 3.07 12.90 2.23
CA ALA A 42 2.61 13.30 3.55
C ALA A 42 2.29 14.82 3.63
N ALA A 43 2.54 15.59 2.57
CA ALA A 43 2.33 17.04 2.57
C ALA A 43 0.88 17.45 2.87
N PRO A 44 -0.16 16.83 2.27
CA PRO A 44 -1.55 17.17 2.59
C PRO A 44 -1.89 16.97 4.06
N ASP A 45 -1.51 15.82 4.62
CA ASP A 45 -1.69 15.53 6.05
C ASP A 45 -0.98 16.55 6.93
N LEU A 46 0.30 16.82 6.63
CA LEU A 46 1.13 17.70 7.45
C LEU A 46 0.56 19.12 7.47
N ILE A 47 0.21 19.66 6.30
CA ILE A 47 -0.38 20.99 6.18
C ILE A 47 -1.79 21.04 6.76
N ALA A 48 -2.61 20.01 6.55
CA ALA A 48 -3.91 19.90 7.20
C ALA A 48 -3.75 20.01 8.70
N PHE A 49 -2.93 19.16 9.35
CA PHE A 49 -2.74 19.20 10.80
C PHE A 49 -2.15 20.52 11.32
N VAL A 50 -1.27 21.19 10.55
CA VAL A 50 -0.84 22.56 10.86
C VAL A 50 -2.07 23.48 10.90
N ILE A 51 -2.88 23.48 9.84
CA ILE A 51 -4.08 24.32 9.73
C ILE A 51 -5.07 24.03 10.87
N LEU A 52 -5.28 22.75 11.21
CA LEU A 52 -6.19 22.38 12.31
C LEU A 52 -5.73 23.01 13.62
N GLN A 53 -4.43 22.96 13.91
CA GLN A 53 -3.86 23.58 15.11
C GLN A 53 -3.91 25.11 15.04
N LEU A 54 -3.67 25.72 13.87
CA LEU A 54 -3.75 27.17 13.69
C LEU A 54 -5.15 27.74 13.93
N LYS A 55 -6.19 26.96 13.65
CA LYS A 55 -7.57 27.35 13.92
C LYS A 55 -7.88 27.38 15.42
N LEU A 56 -7.29 26.48 16.21
CA LEU A 56 -7.42 26.47 17.66
C LEU A 56 -6.51 27.50 18.32
N THR A 57 -5.27 27.59 17.86
CA THR A 57 -4.31 28.58 18.33
C THR A 57 -3.49 29.11 17.16
N PRO A 58 -3.63 30.41 16.81
CA PRO A 58 -2.89 31.03 15.72
C PRO A 58 -1.39 31.15 16.05
N SER A 59 -0.62 30.08 15.83
CA SER A 59 0.84 30.05 15.94
C SER A 59 1.42 28.97 15.03
N LEU A 60 2.25 29.38 14.08
CA LEU A 60 2.93 28.47 13.16
C LEU A 60 3.87 27.50 13.89
N GLU A 61 4.49 27.96 14.98
CA GLU A 61 5.34 27.14 15.83
C GLU A 61 4.56 25.97 16.42
N ARG A 62 3.43 26.26 17.08
CA ARG A 62 2.56 25.22 17.65
C ARG A 62 1.96 24.34 16.55
N GLY A 63 1.61 24.93 15.41
CA GLY A 63 1.12 24.20 14.24
C GLY A 63 2.13 23.18 13.73
N ALA A 64 3.40 23.57 13.59
CA ALA A 64 4.48 22.68 13.18
C ALA A 64 4.74 21.59 14.24
N ASP A 65 4.82 21.97 15.52
CA ASP A 65 5.07 21.02 16.62
C ASP A 65 3.94 19.96 16.70
N PHE A 66 2.69 20.39 16.52
CA PHE A 66 1.54 19.50 16.48
C PHE A 66 1.55 18.57 15.26
N ALA A 67 1.75 19.13 14.06
CA ALA A 67 1.73 18.36 12.82
C ALA A 67 2.87 17.33 12.73
N THR A 68 4.05 17.66 13.28
CA THR A 68 5.19 16.73 13.33
C THR A 68 4.98 15.58 14.31
N GLY A 69 4.15 15.78 15.35
CA GLY A 69 3.66 14.71 16.22
C GLY A 69 2.56 13.85 15.57
N ALA A 70 1.77 14.42 14.65
CA ALA A 70 0.63 13.76 14.00
C ALA A 70 1.02 12.93 12.76
N VAL A 71 2.07 13.34 12.05
CA VAL A 71 2.47 12.78 10.76
C VAL A 71 3.89 12.21 10.83
N ASP A 72 4.06 10.98 10.35
CA ASP A 72 5.35 10.31 10.27
C ASP A 72 6.09 10.60 8.95
N GLY A 73 7.40 10.37 8.97
CA GLY A 73 8.21 10.27 7.75
C GLY A 73 9.24 11.38 7.58
N ARG A 74 9.84 11.42 6.39
CA ARG A 74 10.95 12.35 6.07
C ARG A 74 10.47 13.82 6.01
N LEU A 75 9.27 14.07 5.51
CA LEU A 75 8.72 15.42 5.39
C LEU A 75 8.48 16.06 6.77
N SER A 76 7.83 15.30 7.67
CA SER A 76 7.63 15.70 9.08
C SER A 76 8.97 15.97 9.79
N ARG A 77 9.97 15.09 9.65
CA ARG A 77 11.32 15.33 10.20
C ARG A 77 12.00 16.56 9.62
N SER A 78 11.82 16.86 8.33
CA SER A 78 12.34 18.08 7.71
C SER A 78 11.66 19.32 8.28
N LEU A 79 10.32 19.33 8.42
CA LEU A 79 9.61 20.43 9.06
C LEU A 79 10.08 20.64 10.51
N ALA A 80 10.24 19.55 11.28
CA ALA A 80 10.78 19.63 12.64
C ALA A 80 12.20 20.22 12.67
N ALA A 81 13.06 19.85 11.73
CA ALA A 81 14.40 20.40 11.63
C ALA A 81 14.38 21.91 11.33
N HIS A 82 13.58 22.37 10.36
CA HIS A 82 13.40 23.80 10.07
C HIS A 82 12.79 24.56 11.25
N ARG A 83 11.83 23.95 11.95
CA ARG A 83 11.19 24.51 13.13
C ARG A 83 12.16 24.73 14.29
N ILE A 84 13.14 23.84 14.47
CA ILE A 84 14.18 23.94 15.52
C ILE A 84 15.25 24.97 15.14
N THR A 85 15.60 25.09 13.86
CA THR A 85 16.70 25.96 13.41
C THR A 85 16.27 27.39 13.10
N ALA A 86 15.01 27.62 12.74
CA ALA A 86 14.51 28.93 12.38
C ALA A 86 14.20 29.79 13.62
N VAL A 87 14.35 31.10 13.45
CA VAL A 87 14.09 32.11 14.50
C VAL A 87 12.58 32.31 14.74
N SER A 88 11.75 32.10 13.72
CA SER A 88 10.29 32.23 13.79
C SER A 88 9.60 31.15 12.96
N GLY A 89 8.32 30.92 13.25
CA GLY A 89 7.45 30.03 12.47
C GLY A 89 7.39 30.42 11.00
N ASP A 90 7.26 31.71 10.68
CA ASP A 90 7.24 32.18 9.28
C ASP A 90 8.51 31.76 8.52
N ARG A 91 9.68 31.97 9.14
CA ARG A 91 10.96 31.57 8.55
C ARG A 91 11.07 30.06 8.43
N ALA A 92 10.57 29.30 9.40
CA ALA A 92 10.55 27.84 9.33
C ALA A 92 9.75 27.34 8.13
N PHE A 93 8.55 27.87 7.89
CA PHE A 93 7.71 27.49 6.76
C PHE A 93 8.24 28.00 5.42
N GLU A 94 8.88 29.18 5.40
CA GLU A 94 9.55 29.72 4.22
C GLU A 94 10.71 28.82 3.77
N THR A 95 11.64 28.49 4.67
CA THR A 95 12.82 27.65 4.34
C THR A 95 12.42 26.21 4.04
N PHE A 96 11.45 25.67 4.77
CA PHE A 96 10.85 24.36 4.49
C PHE A 96 10.19 24.33 3.12
N GLY A 97 9.34 25.31 2.81
CA GLY A 97 8.68 25.43 1.50
C GLY A 97 9.70 25.55 0.37
N ALA A 98 10.77 26.32 0.56
CA ALA A 98 11.84 26.48 -0.42
C ALA A 98 12.63 25.17 -0.66
N GLU A 99 12.96 24.42 0.39
CA GLU A 99 13.67 23.12 0.25
C GLU A 99 12.88 22.12 -0.59
N TRP A 100 11.57 22.04 -0.36
CA TRP A 100 10.71 21.03 -0.99
C TRP A 100 10.12 21.46 -2.34
N ALA A 101 10.27 22.73 -2.71
CA ALA A 101 9.68 23.27 -3.92
C ALA A 101 10.03 22.53 -5.23
N PRO A 102 11.25 21.99 -5.42
CA PRO A 102 11.56 21.19 -6.61
C PRO A 102 10.71 19.92 -6.76
N TYR A 103 10.23 19.37 -5.64
CA TYR A 103 9.44 18.14 -5.60
C TYR A 103 7.94 18.40 -5.39
N ALA A 104 7.60 19.55 -4.79
CA ALA A 104 6.26 19.91 -4.37
C ALA A 104 6.02 21.44 -4.45
N PRO A 105 5.82 22.01 -5.64
CA PRO A 105 5.55 23.44 -5.78
C PRO A 105 4.31 23.89 -5.01
N SER A 106 3.30 23.03 -4.92
CA SER A 106 2.08 23.20 -4.12
C SER A 106 2.38 23.36 -2.62
N LEU A 107 3.33 22.60 -2.08
CA LEU A 107 3.74 22.70 -0.69
C LEU A 107 4.38 24.06 -0.38
N ARG A 108 5.24 24.56 -1.28
CA ARG A 108 5.79 25.92 -1.14
C ARG A 108 4.67 26.97 -1.10
N ARG A 109 3.72 26.87 -2.05
CA ARG A 109 2.56 27.79 -2.10
C ARG A 109 1.76 27.75 -0.80
N ALA A 110 1.48 26.54 -0.29
CA ALA A 110 0.78 26.36 0.97
C ALA A 110 1.52 26.97 2.16
N SER A 111 2.81 26.70 2.30
CA SER A 111 3.65 27.30 3.35
C SER A 111 3.64 28.83 3.31
N THR A 112 3.69 29.43 2.12
CA THR A 112 3.55 30.88 1.97
C THR A 112 2.17 31.37 2.42
N LEU A 113 1.10 30.69 2.02
CA LEU A 113 -0.26 31.04 2.43
C LEU A 113 -0.50 30.90 3.94
N LEU A 114 0.14 29.92 4.60
CA LEU A 114 0.11 29.79 6.06
C LEU A 114 0.70 31.02 6.75
N GLY A 115 1.84 31.52 6.28
CA GLY A 115 2.43 32.78 6.77
C GLY A 115 1.50 33.97 6.54
N VAL A 116 0.97 34.12 5.32
CA VAL A 116 0.01 35.20 4.98
C VAL A 116 -1.23 35.16 5.87
N ALA A 117 -1.71 33.96 6.22
CA ALA A 117 -2.87 33.80 7.09
C ALA A 117 -2.62 34.29 8.53
N MET A 118 -1.38 34.22 9.01
CA MET A 118 -1.02 34.70 10.35
C MET A 118 -1.16 36.21 10.49
N ASP A 119 -0.83 36.94 9.43
CA ASP A 119 -0.96 38.40 9.37
C ASP A 119 -2.38 38.87 8.99
N ALA A 120 -3.24 37.95 8.54
CA ALA A 120 -4.59 38.26 8.09
C ALA A 120 -5.58 38.50 9.26
N PRO A 121 -6.60 39.36 9.06
CA PRO A 121 -7.76 39.47 9.97
C PRO A 121 -8.47 38.13 10.17
N ALA A 122 -9.19 37.97 11.28
CA ALA A 122 -9.81 36.69 11.66
C ALA A 122 -10.76 36.13 10.58
N GLU A 123 -11.56 36.99 9.92
CA GLU A 123 -12.47 36.54 8.87
C GLU A 123 -11.71 36.00 7.65
N ARG A 124 -10.66 36.71 7.20
CA ARG A 124 -9.86 36.34 6.02
C ARG A 124 -8.88 35.22 6.29
N ARG A 125 -8.38 35.10 7.53
CA ARG A 125 -7.47 34.02 7.95
C ARG A 125 -8.08 32.67 7.64
N ALA A 126 -9.38 32.50 7.91
CA ALA A 126 -10.05 31.24 7.66
C ALA A 126 -10.05 30.86 6.17
N GLU A 127 -10.28 31.83 5.29
CA GLU A 127 -10.24 31.65 3.83
C GLU A 127 -8.82 31.37 3.35
N THR A 128 -7.82 32.12 3.81
CA THR A 128 -6.42 31.91 3.42
C THR A 128 -5.87 30.55 3.88
N LEU A 129 -6.30 30.06 5.04
CA LEU A 129 -5.97 28.70 5.49
C LEU A 129 -6.66 27.64 4.60
N ALA A 130 -7.89 27.88 4.14
CA ALA A 130 -8.55 27.00 3.18
C ALA A 130 -7.79 26.97 1.84
N ASP A 131 -7.37 28.14 1.33
CA ASP A 131 -6.56 28.24 0.11
C ASP A 131 -5.22 27.49 0.25
N ALA A 132 -4.61 27.51 1.44
CA ALA A 132 -3.39 26.77 1.73
C ALA A 132 -3.61 25.25 1.66
N LEU A 133 -4.72 24.76 2.23
CA LEU A 133 -5.10 23.35 2.13
C LEU A 133 -5.35 22.95 0.68
N GLU A 134 -6.19 23.72 -0.03
CA GLU A 134 -6.58 23.47 -1.41
C GLU A 134 -5.36 23.42 -2.34
N ALA A 135 -4.38 24.31 -2.14
CA ALA A 135 -3.13 24.27 -2.90
C ALA A 135 -2.41 22.91 -2.82
N VAL A 136 -2.38 22.28 -1.64
CA VAL A 136 -1.72 20.98 -1.43
C VAL A 136 -2.58 19.81 -1.90
N LEU A 137 -3.90 19.91 -1.74
CA LEU A 137 -4.86 18.94 -2.26
C LEU A 137 -4.81 18.88 -3.79
N GLU A 138 -4.82 20.04 -4.46
CA GLU A 138 -4.73 20.12 -5.91
C GLU A 138 -3.39 19.58 -6.42
N GLY A 139 -2.27 19.95 -5.78
CA GLY A 139 -0.98 19.36 -6.12
C GLY A 139 -0.91 17.85 -5.85
N THR A 140 -1.81 17.27 -5.06
CA THR A 140 -1.96 15.82 -4.92
C THR A 140 -2.80 15.25 -6.05
N ARG A 141 -3.91 15.88 -6.41
CA ARG A 141 -4.75 15.53 -7.56
C ARG A 141 -3.93 15.49 -8.86
N GLU A 142 -3.16 16.54 -9.15
CA GLU A 142 -2.30 16.63 -10.33
C GLU A 142 -1.31 15.45 -10.42
N ARG A 143 -0.61 15.13 -9.33
CA ARG A 143 0.35 14.00 -9.28
C ARG A 143 -0.31 12.65 -9.52
N VAL A 144 -1.55 12.48 -9.07
CA VAL A 144 -2.31 11.24 -9.26
C VAL A 144 -2.72 11.09 -10.73
N VAL A 145 -3.23 12.15 -11.33
CA VAL A 145 -3.61 12.18 -12.76
C VAL A 145 -2.39 11.93 -13.64
N GLU A 146 -1.26 12.57 -13.34
CA GLU A 146 0.00 12.38 -14.06
C GLU A 146 0.44 10.90 -14.00
N PHE A 147 0.43 10.29 -12.82
CA PHE A 147 0.80 8.88 -12.66
C PHE A 147 -0.21 7.90 -13.26
N SER A 148 -1.50 8.15 -13.12
CA SER A 148 -2.58 7.35 -13.73
C SER A 148 -2.43 7.30 -15.26
N THR A 149 -1.99 8.41 -15.86
CA THR A 149 -1.65 8.45 -17.28
C THR A 149 -0.35 7.69 -17.57
N ALA A 150 0.69 7.90 -16.75
CA ALA A 150 2.01 7.29 -16.94
C ALA A 150 2.04 5.77 -16.71
N ILE A 151 1.20 5.22 -15.84
CA ILE A 151 1.17 3.79 -15.47
C ILE A 151 0.50 2.93 -16.54
N ARG A 152 -0.37 3.50 -17.38
CA ARG A 152 -1.14 2.74 -18.37
C ARG A 152 -0.24 1.99 -19.35
N GLY A 153 0.80 2.64 -19.88
CA GLY A 153 1.77 2.03 -20.79
C GLY A 153 2.52 0.85 -20.14
N PRO A 154 3.21 1.05 -19.02
CA PRO A 154 3.87 -0.02 -18.28
C PRO A 154 2.94 -1.15 -17.81
N ALA A 155 1.72 -0.85 -17.39
CA ALA A 155 0.70 -1.85 -17.05
C ALA A 155 0.36 -2.72 -18.28
N MET A 156 0.15 -2.09 -19.43
CA MET A 156 -0.03 -2.80 -20.70
C MET A 156 1.21 -3.60 -21.09
N GLY A 157 2.42 -3.09 -20.81
CA GLY A 157 3.67 -3.82 -20.99
C GLY A 157 3.75 -5.07 -20.12
N ILE A 158 3.41 -4.97 -18.83
CA ILE A 158 3.31 -6.11 -17.92
C ILE A 158 2.32 -7.15 -18.44
N TYR A 159 1.19 -6.73 -18.99
CA TYR A 159 0.23 -7.64 -19.62
C TYR A 159 0.80 -8.30 -20.90
N ALA A 160 1.40 -7.50 -21.77
CA ALA A 160 1.95 -7.98 -23.04
C ALA A 160 3.11 -8.96 -22.80
N PHE A 161 4.08 -8.62 -21.95
CA PHE A 161 5.27 -9.43 -21.70
C PHE A 161 5.06 -10.51 -20.64
N GLY A 162 4.22 -10.25 -19.64
CA GLY A 162 3.98 -11.15 -18.53
C GLY A 162 2.80 -12.09 -18.69
N VAL A 163 1.99 -11.93 -19.72
CA VAL A 163 0.85 -12.85 -19.97
C VAL A 163 0.81 -13.21 -21.45
N MET A 164 0.62 -12.23 -22.34
CA MET A 164 0.33 -12.52 -23.75
C MET A 164 1.50 -13.14 -24.52
N LEU A 165 2.71 -12.58 -24.40
CA LEU A 165 3.90 -13.05 -25.09
C LEU A 165 4.25 -14.49 -24.71
N PRO A 166 4.33 -14.86 -23.42
CA PRO A 166 4.49 -16.25 -23.01
C PRO A 166 3.40 -17.15 -23.61
N LEU A 167 2.13 -16.77 -23.50
CA LEU A 167 1.05 -17.59 -24.06
C LEU A 167 1.14 -17.76 -25.58
N ALA A 168 1.50 -16.70 -26.31
CA ALA A 168 1.72 -16.73 -27.75
C ALA A 168 2.93 -17.61 -28.12
N LEU A 169 4.03 -17.51 -27.38
CA LEU A 169 5.22 -18.34 -27.57
C LEU A 169 4.89 -19.82 -27.36
N VAL A 170 4.14 -20.18 -26.30
CA VAL A 170 3.69 -21.58 -26.13
C VAL A 170 2.79 -22.01 -27.29
N GLY A 171 1.89 -21.14 -27.76
CA GLY A 171 1.04 -21.42 -28.92
C GLY A 171 1.82 -21.62 -30.23
N LEU A 172 3.02 -21.04 -30.35
CA LEU A 172 3.92 -21.19 -31.51
C LEU A 172 4.86 -22.40 -31.41
N LEU A 173 5.01 -23.00 -30.22
CA LEU A 173 5.88 -24.18 -30.03
C LEU A 173 5.58 -25.31 -31.03
N PRO A 174 4.31 -25.69 -31.30
CA PRO A 174 4.00 -26.75 -32.25
C PRO A 174 4.51 -26.45 -33.67
N VAL A 175 4.41 -25.19 -34.11
CA VAL A 175 4.88 -24.73 -35.42
C VAL A 175 6.41 -24.75 -35.49
N LEU A 176 7.09 -24.34 -34.42
CA LEU A 176 8.55 -24.41 -34.37
C LEU A 176 9.04 -25.85 -34.42
N SER A 177 8.36 -26.78 -33.72
CA SER A 177 8.73 -28.19 -33.74
C SER A 177 8.56 -28.85 -35.10
N SER A 178 7.54 -28.49 -35.89
CA SER A 178 7.33 -29.09 -37.22
C SER A 178 8.39 -28.69 -38.25
N THR A 179 9.13 -27.60 -38.01
CA THR A 179 10.27 -27.17 -38.86
C THR A 179 11.60 -27.87 -38.54
N GLY A 180 11.61 -28.79 -37.56
CA GLY A 180 12.82 -29.51 -37.13
C GLY A 180 13.71 -28.72 -36.17
N GLY A 181 13.32 -27.49 -35.81
CA GLY A 181 13.96 -26.72 -34.75
C GLY A 181 13.53 -27.23 -33.38
N GLY A 182 14.32 -28.11 -32.77
CA GLY A 182 14.08 -28.56 -31.40
C GLY A 182 14.18 -27.40 -30.41
N VAL A 183 13.10 -27.07 -29.71
CA VAL A 183 13.13 -26.07 -28.63
C VAL A 183 13.62 -26.76 -27.36
N SER A 184 14.73 -26.26 -26.79
CA SER A 184 15.25 -26.76 -25.52
C SER A 184 14.26 -26.47 -24.39
N MET A 185 13.79 -27.52 -23.71
CA MET A 185 12.93 -27.39 -22.53
C MET A 185 13.60 -26.57 -21.42
N VAL A 186 14.93 -26.66 -21.30
CA VAL A 186 15.71 -25.84 -20.36
C VAL A 186 15.66 -24.37 -20.76
N ALA A 187 15.78 -24.05 -22.05
CA ALA A 187 15.67 -22.67 -22.52
C ALA A 187 14.26 -22.10 -22.26
N LEU A 188 13.21 -22.92 -22.46
CA LEU A 188 11.84 -22.51 -22.15
C LEU A 188 11.66 -22.26 -20.65
N ALA A 189 12.13 -23.18 -19.80
CA ALA A 189 12.09 -23.03 -18.34
C ALA A 189 12.84 -21.77 -17.87
N VAL A 190 14.04 -21.51 -18.39
CA VAL A 190 14.79 -20.30 -18.05
C VAL A 190 14.06 -19.03 -18.52
N ALA A 191 13.51 -19.03 -19.72
CA ALA A 191 12.78 -17.88 -20.23
C ALA A 191 11.54 -17.57 -19.38
N TYR A 192 10.76 -18.59 -19.02
CA TYR A 192 9.46 -18.42 -18.36
C TYR A 192 9.58 -18.31 -16.85
N ASP A 193 10.41 -19.14 -16.21
CA ASP A 193 10.47 -19.22 -14.75
C ASP A 193 11.56 -18.30 -14.16
N LEU A 194 12.43 -17.71 -15.00
CA LEU A 194 13.48 -16.78 -14.56
C LEU A 194 13.42 -15.42 -15.26
N LEU A 195 13.57 -15.36 -16.59
CA LEU A 195 13.73 -14.08 -17.30
C LEU A 195 12.48 -13.21 -17.24
N VAL A 196 11.30 -13.78 -17.54
CA VAL A 196 10.04 -13.03 -17.50
C VAL A 196 9.69 -12.55 -16.08
N PRO A 197 9.70 -13.42 -15.04
CA PRO A 197 9.48 -13.01 -13.65
C PRO A 197 10.44 -11.92 -13.19
N LEU A 198 11.73 -12.03 -13.50
CA LEU A 198 12.73 -11.01 -13.16
C LEU A 198 12.41 -9.68 -13.86
N GLY A 199 12.05 -9.72 -15.15
CA GLY A 199 11.61 -8.55 -15.90
C GLY A 199 10.35 -7.90 -15.34
N LEU A 200 9.38 -8.71 -14.88
CA LEU A 200 8.16 -8.23 -14.21
C LEU A 200 8.45 -7.61 -12.85
N ILE A 201 9.33 -8.23 -12.05
CA ILE A 201 9.77 -7.67 -10.76
C ILE A 201 10.52 -6.35 -10.99
N ALA A 202 11.44 -6.29 -11.95
CA ALA A 202 12.17 -5.08 -12.30
C ALA A 202 11.21 -3.97 -12.78
N SER A 203 10.25 -4.31 -13.63
CA SER A 203 9.20 -3.39 -14.08
C SER A 203 8.32 -2.92 -12.92
N GLY A 204 8.00 -3.81 -11.98
CA GLY A 204 7.26 -3.52 -10.76
C GLY A 204 8.00 -2.58 -9.82
N VAL A 205 9.29 -2.82 -9.58
CA VAL A 205 10.16 -1.95 -8.78
C VAL A 205 10.29 -0.57 -9.43
N TRP A 206 10.49 -0.52 -10.75
CA TRP A 206 10.54 0.73 -11.51
C TRP A 206 9.22 1.50 -11.46
N LEU A 207 8.08 0.80 -11.56
CA LEU A 207 6.75 1.40 -11.46
C LEU A 207 6.46 1.91 -10.05
N TRP A 208 6.83 1.14 -9.03
CA TRP A 208 6.74 1.55 -7.64
C TRP A 208 7.61 2.78 -7.36
N ALA A 209 8.79 2.85 -7.98
CA ALA A 209 9.70 3.98 -7.87
C ALA A 209 9.08 5.29 -8.41
N ARG A 210 8.19 5.18 -9.40
CA ARG A 210 7.49 6.32 -10.03
C ARG A 210 6.10 6.58 -9.46
N ARG A 211 5.62 5.74 -8.54
CA ARG A 211 4.31 5.92 -7.91
C ARG A 211 4.28 7.22 -7.09
N PRO A 212 3.29 8.10 -7.29
CA PRO A 212 3.13 9.30 -6.49
C PRO A 212 2.86 8.82 -5.07
N ALA A 213 3.58 9.39 -4.11
CA ALA A 213 3.22 9.17 -2.73
C ALA A 213 1.91 9.91 -2.47
N ILE A 214 0.89 9.14 -2.10
CA ILE A 214 -0.36 9.60 -1.53
C ILE A 214 -0.36 8.92 -0.16
N ALA A 215 -0.26 9.69 0.93
CA ALA A 215 -0.25 9.25 2.33
C ALA A 215 -0.01 7.73 2.49
N ASP A 216 1.23 7.31 2.28
CA ASP A 216 1.59 5.91 2.40
C ASP A 216 1.50 5.55 3.88
N SER A 217 0.57 4.65 4.25
CA SER A 217 0.59 4.07 5.58
C SER A 217 1.84 3.19 5.68
N ALA A 218 2.89 3.70 6.30
CA ALA A 218 4.05 2.88 6.62
C ALA A 218 3.58 1.62 7.36
N PHE A 219 4.08 0.46 6.95
CA PHE A 219 3.72 -0.81 7.57
C PHE A 219 4.15 -0.79 9.04
N ASP A 220 3.18 -0.94 9.94
CA ASP A 220 3.43 -1.07 11.36
C ASP A 220 3.78 -2.53 11.70
N ARG A 221 5.01 -2.75 12.14
CA ARG A 221 5.50 -4.08 12.56
C ARG A 221 4.79 -4.60 13.80
N GLY A 222 4.20 -3.74 14.64
CA GLY A 222 3.43 -4.14 15.81
C GLY A 222 2.23 -5.02 15.45
N LEU A 223 1.67 -4.84 14.24
CA LEU A 223 0.55 -5.64 13.75
C LEU A 223 0.90 -7.11 13.53
N LEU A 224 2.18 -7.45 13.35
CA LEU A 224 2.62 -8.85 13.21
C LEU A 224 2.31 -9.69 14.46
N ALA A 225 2.10 -9.06 15.62
CA ALA A 225 1.68 -9.74 16.85
C ALA A 225 0.29 -10.40 16.74
N HIS A 226 -0.56 -9.93 15.82
CA HIS A 226 -1.89 -10.50 15.55
C HIS A 226 -1.83 -11.72 14.61
N GLY A 227 -0.64 -12.10 14.14
CA GLY A 227 -0.46 -13.27 13.27
C GLY A 227 -0.87 -14.57 13.95
N THR A 228 -1.43 -15.51 13.18
CA THR A 228 -1.81 -16.83 13.69
C THR A 228 -0.58 -17.67 14.03
N SER A 229 -0.74 -18.65 14.93
CA SER A 229 0.35 -19.56 15.31
C SER A 229 0.86 -20.35 14.10
N TRP A 230 2.18 -20.51 13.99
CA TRP A 230 2.80 -21.19 12.85
C TRP A 230 2.31 -22.64 12.66
N VAL A 231 1.91 -23.31 13.75
CA VAL A 231 1.35 -24.67 13.70
C VAL A 231 0.04 -24.70 12.93
N THR A 232 -0.88 -23.76 13.19
CA THR A 232 -2.16 -23.68 12.47
C THR A 232 -1.94 -23.38 10.98
N VAL A 233 -0.96 -22.53 10.67
CA VAL A 233 -0.57 -22.19 9.29
C VAL A 233 -0.07 -23.43 8.55
N VAL A 234 0.82 -24.21 9.17
CA VAL A 234 1.35 -25.45 8.59
C VAL A 234 0.25 -26.49 8.43
N LEU A 235 -0.59 -26.70 9.45
CA LEU A 235 -1.69 -27.66 9.40
C LEU A 235 -2.73 -27.30 8.32
N ALA A 236 -3.07 -26.01 8.18
CA ALA A 236 -3.98 -25.56 7.14
C ALA A 236 -3.38 -25.73 5.74
N GLY A 237 -2.10 -25.38 5.55
CA GLY A 237 -1.40 -25.58 4.28
C GLY A 237 -1.29 -27.05 3.88
N LEU A 238 -0.91 -27.92 4.83
CA LEU A 238 -0.86 -29.37 4.60
C LEU A 238 -2.25 -29.95 4.32
N GLY A 239 -3.26 -29.55 5.10
CA GLY A 239 -4.65 -29.95 4.89
C GLY A 239 -5.16 -29.59 3.50
N ALA A 240 -4.86 -28.37 3.02
CA ALA A 240 -5.22 -27.93 1.68
C ALA A 240 -4.53 -28.77 0.59
N ALA A 241 -3.24 -29.09 0.74
CA ALA A 241 -2.53 -29.96 -0.20
C ALA A 241 -3.13 -31.38 -0.21
N ILE A 242 -3.43 -31.96 0.96
CA ILE A 242 -4.02 -33.30 1.08
C ILE A 242 -5.41 -33.36 0.43
N LEU A 243 -6.21 -32.31 0.55
CA LEU A 243 -7.55 -32.25 -0.04
C LEU A 243 -7.52 -31.99 -1.55
N ALA A 244 -6.66 -31.09 -2.02
CA ALA A 244 -6.66 -30.64 -3.42
C ALA A 244 -5.91 -31.60 -4.36
N THR A 245 -4.83 -32.25 -3.89
CA THR A 245 -3.97 -33.09 -4.73
C THR A 245 -4.67 -34.34 -5.28
N PRO A 246 -5.44 -35.13 -4.50
CA PRO A 246 -6.08 -36.35 -4.99
C PRO A 246 -7.03 -36.08 -6.16
N GLY A 247 -7.90 -35.08 -6.03
CA GLY A 247 -8.82 -34.68 -7.10
C GLY A 247 -8.07 -34.27 -8.37
N ALA A 248 -6.97 -33.55 -8.22
CA ALA A 248 -6.15 -33.12 -9.35
C ALA A 248 -5.40 -34.28 -10.04
N THR A 249 -4.93 -35.26 -9.26
CA THR A 249 -4.26 -36.47 -9.81
C THR A 249 -5.23 -37.47 -10.44
N VAL A 250 -6.51 -37.47 -10.05
CA VAL A 250 -7.54 -38.30 -10.67
C VAL A 250 -8.03 -37.70 -11.99
N LEU A 251 -8.18 -36.38 -12.04
CA LEU A 251 -8.72 -35.67 -13.22
C LEU A 251 -7.64 -35.33 -14.27
N GLY A 252 -6.38 -35.21 -13.87
CA GLY A 252 -5.30 -34.70 -14.71
C GLY A 252 -4.06 -35.59 -14.78
N PRO A 253 -3.10 -35.25 -15.66
CA PRO A 253 -1.81 -35.93 -15.73
C PRO A 253 -1.01 -35.81 -14.41
N SER A 254 -0.05 -36.71 -14.21
CA SER A 254 0.76 -36.80 -12.98
C SER A 254 1.53 -35.52 -12.61
N TRP A 255 1.80 -34.63 -13.56
CA TRP A 255 2.47 -33.36 -13.32
C TRP A 255 1.59 -32.28 -12.68
N VAL A 256 0.26 -32.44 -12.71
CA VAL A 256 -0.69 -31.48 -12.13
C VAL A 256 -0.61 -31.50 -10.60
N GLY A 257 -0.49 -32.69 -10.00
CA GLY A 257 -0.52 -32.89 -8.54
C GLY A 257 0.46 -31.98 -7.79
N PRO A 258 1.77 -31.96 -8.14
CA PRO A 258 2.75 -31.09 -7.49
C PRO A 258 2.42 -29.58 -7.56
N ILE A 259 1.88 -29.10 -8.67
CA ILE A 259 1.53 -27.67 -8.85
C ILE A 259 0.35 -27.31 -7.95
N VAL A 260 -0.69 -28.16 -7.93
CA VAL A 260 -1.84 -27.99 -7.05
C VAL A 260 -1.42 -28.05 -5.59
N ALA A 261 -0.59 -29.01 -5.22
CA ALA A 261 -0.09 -29.17 -3.86
C ALA A 261 0.66 -27.91 -3.39
N VAL A 262 1.59 -27.39 -4.19
CA VAL A 262 2.37 -26.19 -3.85
C VAL A 262 1.47 -24.94 -3.80
N GLY A 263 0.65 -24.72 -4.82
CA GLY A 263 -0.20 -23.53 -4.90
C GLY A 263 -1.29 -23.50 -3.82
N ALA A 264 -1.96 -24.64 -3.56
CA ALA A 264 -2.97 -24.74 -2.52
C ALA A 264 -2.37 -24.65 -1.11
N SER A 265 -1.21 -25.30 -0.86
CA SER A 265 -0.56 -25.23 0.45
C SER A 265 -0.03 -23.84 0.77
N LEU A 266 0.77 -23.25 -0.14
CA LEU A 266 1.36 -21.93 0.07
C LEU A 266 0.26 -20.86 0.08
N GLY A 267 -0.72 -20.96 -0.81
CA GLY A 267 -1.86 -20.05 -0.86
C GLY A 267 -2.67 -20.05 0.43
N THR A 268 -3.03 -21.23 0.93
CA THR A 268 -3.78 -21.38 2.19
C THR A 268 -2.96 -20.96 3.40
N ALA A 269 -1.67 -21.32 3.45
CA ALA A 269 -0.77 -20.93 4.54
C ALA A 269 -0.65 -19.40 4.63
N LEU A 270 -0.41 -18.71 3.50
CA LEU A 270 -0.34 -17.25 3.46
C LEU A 270 -1.68 -16.61 3.84
N PHE A 271 -2.81 -17.15 3.34
CA PHE A 271 -4.14 -16.64 3.68
C PHE A 271 -4.41 -16.74 5.18
N VAL A 272 -4.21 -17.92 5.78
CA VAL A 272 -4.46 -18.13 7.22
C VAL A 272 -3.54 -17.25 8.07
N TRP A 273 -2.25 -17.17 7.73
CA TRP A 273 -1.29 -16.40 8.49
C TRP A 273 -1.57 -14.90 8.47
N LEU A 274 -1.90 -14.35 7.30
CA LEU A 274 -2.00 -12.91 7.08
C LEU A 274 -3.40 -12.36 7.28
N ARG A 275 -4.45 -13.20 7.22
CA ARG A 275 -5.85 -12.78 7.43
C ARG A 275 -6.07 -11.94 8.69
N PRO A 276 -5.69 -12.36 9.91
CA PRO A 276 -5.97 -11.57 11.11
C PRO A 276 -5.22 -10.22 11.11
N ILE A 277 -4.03 -10.18 10.50
CA ILE A 277 -3.24 -8.95 10.38
C ILE A 277 -3.92 -7.98 9.42
N VAL A 278 -4.45 -8.47 8.29
CA VAL A 278 -5.22 -7.66 7.33
C VAL A 278 -6.54 -7.18 7.93
N GLU A 279 -7.23 -8.02 8.71
CA GLU A 279 -8.47 -7.65 9.40
C GLU A 279 -8.24 -6.49 10.38
N GLU A 280 -7.14 -6.52 11.15
CA GLU A 280 -6.78 -5.40 12.04
C GLU A 280 -6.35 -4.15 11.27
N GLN A 281 -5.64 -4.29 10.14
CA GLN A 281 -5.37 -3.15 9.26
C GLN A 281 -6.66 -2.51 8.72
N ASP A 282 -7.62 -3.33 8.27
CA ASP A 282 -8.91 -2.86 7.77
C ASP A 282 -9.71 -2.17 8.88
N ARG A 283 -9.67 -2.69 10.12
CA ARG A 283 -10.27 -2.05 11.31
C ARG A 283 -9.69 -0.66 11.56
N LEU A 284 -8.36 -0.52 11.54
CA LEU A 284 -7.68 0.77 11.75
C LEU A 284 -7.96 1.77 10.61
N ASP A 285 -8.02 1.27 9.37
CA ASP A 285 -8.33 2.09 8.19
C ASP A 285 -9.80 2.58 8.22
N GLU A 286 -10.74 1.72 8.65
CA GLU A 286 -12.16 2.06 8.85
C GLU A 286 -12.33 3.10 9.96
N LEU A 287 -11.65 2.92 11.10
CA LEU A 287 -11.63 3.87 12.20
C LEU A 287 -11.12 5.23 11.72
N ALA A 288 -9.98 5.25 11.05
CA ALA A 288 -9.41 6.48 10.51
C ALA A 288 -10.39 7.17 9.55
N ALA A 289 -11.00 6.43 8.62
CA ALA A 289 -11.87 6.96 7.57
C ALA A 289 -13.08 7.76 8.10
N ARG A 290 -13.49 7.55 9.35
CA ARG A 290 -14.63 8.20 10.00
C ARG A 290 -14.25 9.38 10.89
N LEU A 291 -12.95 9.66 11.06
CA LEU A 291 -12.48 10.82 11.86
C LEU A 291 -13.10 12.15 11.45
N PRO A 292 -13.23 12.52 10.15
CA PRO A 292 -13.85 13.78 9.77
C PRO A 292 -15.29 13.92 10.29
N ASP A 293 -16.07 12.83 10.17
CA ASP A 293 -17.47 12.78 10.59
C ASP A 293 -17.59 12.89 12.11
N VAL A 294 -16.69 12.21 12.84
CA VAL A 294 -16.62 12.28 14.31
C VAL A 294 -16.34 13.71 14.77
N LEU A 295 -15.36 14.38 14.17
CA LEU A 295 -15.00 15.76 14.53
C LEU A 295 -16.13 16.73 14.22
N ALA A 296 -16.81 16.55 13.09
CA ALA A 296 -17.98 17.35 12.73
C ALA A 296 -19.14 17.17 13.75
N VAL A 297 -19.49 15.93 14.09
CA VAL A 297 -20.56 15.64 15.06
C VAL A 297 -20.18 16.12 16.46
N ALA A 298 -18.94 15.88 16.89
CA ALA A 298 -18.43 16.36 18.17
C ALA A 298 -18.49 17.89 18.23
N GLY A 299 -18.03 18.55 17.16
CA GLY A 299 -18.02 19.99 17.05
C GLY A 299 -19.41 20.60 17.10
N GLN A 300 -20.38 20.01 16.41
CA GLN A 300 -21.78 20.44 16.45
C GLN A 300 -22.36 20.39 17.88
N ARG A 301 -22.02 19.34 18.65
CA ARG A 301 -22.51 19.21 20.03
C ARG A 301 -21.80 20.16 20.99
N LEU A 302 -20.49 20.33 20.85
CA LEU A 302 -19.72 21.29 21.64
C LEU A 302 -20.18 22.74 21.36
N GLU A 303 -20.45 23.08 20.10
CA GLU A 303 -21.01 24.37 19.70
C GLU A 303 -22.39 24.62 20.33
N ALA A 304 -23.22 23.58 20.41
CA ALA A 304 -24.49 23.62 21.12
C ALA A 304 -24.37 23.69 22.66
N GLY A 305 -23.14 23.76 23.20
CA GLY A 305 -22.86 23.88 24.63
C GLY A 305 -22.87 22.56 25.40
N ALA A 306 -22.88 21.41 24.71
CA ALA A 306 -22.75 20.12 25.40
C ALA A 306 -21.31 19.94 25.89
N PRO A 307 -21.10 19.53 27.16
CA PRO A 307 -19.75 19.27 27.67
C PRO A 307 -19.17 18.02 27.01
N LEU A 308 -17.84 17.96 26.87
CA LEU A 308 -17.13 16.89 26.18
C LEU A 308 -17.48 15.49 26.73
N GLU A 309 -17.71 15.39 28.03
CA GLU A 309 -18.11 14.18 28.75
C GLU A 309 -19.44 13.61 28.30
N ARG A 310 -20.37 14.46 27.85
CA ARG A 310 -21.67 14.04 27.27
C ARG A 310 -21.58 13.82 25.76
N THR A 311 -20.59 14.43 25.11
CA THR A 311 -20.35 14.28 23.68
C THR A 311 -19.76 12.90 23.35
N LEU A 312 -18.80 12.40 24.13
CA LEU A 312 -18.18 11.08 23.90
C LEU A 312 -19.17 9.89 23.80
N PRO A 313 -20.04 9.63 24.79
CA PRO A 313 -21.00 8.53 24.69
C PRO A 313 -21.98 8.74 23.55
N ALA A 314 -22.28 10.00 23.20
CA ALA A 314 -23.15 10.30 22.07
C ALA A 314 -22.49 10.02 20.72
N ILE A 315 -21.16 10.15 20.61
CA ILE A 315 -20.40 9.68 19.43
C ILE A 315 -20.44 8.16 19.38
N GLY A 316 -20.13 7.48 20.48
CA GLY A 316 -20.17 6.01 20.56
C GLY A 316 -21.51 5.41 20.13
N GLN A 317 -22.62 6.02 20.54
CA GLN A 317 -23.98 5.59 20.17
C GLN A 317 -24.38 5.97 18.73
N ARG A 318 -23.71 6.96 18.12
CA ARG A 318 -24.08 7.51 16.80
C ARG A 318 -23.40 6.77 15.65
N PHE A 319 -22.19 6.28 15.90
CA PHE A 319 -21.36 5.63 14.89
C PHE A 319 -21.29 4.14 15.19
N ASP A 320 -21.65 3.31 14.22
CA ASP A 320 -21.40 1.87 14.30
C ASP A 320 -19.93 1.55 13.98
N GLY A 321 -19.47 0.38 14.43
CA GLY A 321 -18.17 -0.19 14.07
C GLY A 321 -17.00 0.35 14.91
N PRO A 322 -15.75 0.19 14.43
CA PRO A 322 -14.55 0.36 15.26
C PRO A 322 -14.39 1.73 15.92
N ILE A 323 -14.85 2.79 15.25
CA ILE A 323 -14.80 4.16 15.78
C ILE A 323 -15.83 4.36 16.91
N GLY A 324 -17.04 3.79 16.79
CA GLY A 324 -18.07 3.81 17.81
C GLY A 324 -17.60 3.09 19.06
N ASP A 325 -17.12 1.86 18.87
CA ASP A 325 -16.55 1.01 19.92
C ASP A 325 -15.43 1.72 20.68
N LEU A 326 -14.54 2.44 19.97
CA LEU A 326 -13.45 3.22 20.57
C LEU A 326 -13.99 4.31 21.52
N PHE A 327 -14.94 5.12 21.05
CA PHE A 327 -15.50 6.22 21.84
C PHE A 327 -16.41 5.73 22.97
N GLU A 328 -17.12 4.61 22.79
CA GLU A 328 -17.87 3.95 23.84
C GLU A 328 -16.95 3.35 24.92
N ALA A 329 -15.85 2.70 24.51
CA ALA A 329 -14.83 2.21 25.42
C ALA A 329 -14.18 3.35 26.20
N GLY A 330 -13.86 4.47 25.53
CA GLY A 330 -13.34 5.67 26.18
C GLY A 330 -14.31 6.28 27.18
N ALA A 331 -15.60 6.37 26.82
CA ALA A 331 -16.66 6.85 27.72
C ALA A 331 -16.83 5.93 28.94
N THR A 332 -16.82 4.62 28.72
CA THR A 332 -16.95 3.59 29.77
C THR A 332 -15.75 3.64 30.72
N ARG A 333 -14.53 3.70 30.18
CA ARG A 333 -13.30 3.80 30.96
C ARG A 333 -13.32 5.02 31.87
N ARG A 334 -13.69 6.19 31.34
CA ARG A 334 -13.82 7.42 32.12
C ARG A 334 -14.82 7.28 33.27
N LEU A 335 -15.96 6.63 33.03
CA LEU A 335 -16.96 6.38 34.08
C LEU A 335 -16.44 5.45 35.18
N GLN A 336 -15.58 4.49 34.84
CA GLN A 336 -14.98 3.54 35.78
C GLN A 336 -13.79 4.14 36.55
N SER A 337 -12.92 4.91 35.89
CA SER A 337 -11.71 5.47 36.51
C SER A 337 -11.94 6.82 37.20
N GLY A 338 -12.97 7.57 36.80
CA GLY A 338 -13.21 8.94 37.28
C GLY A 338 -12.21 9.97 36.75
N GLU A 339 -11.32 9.58 35.84
CA GLU A 339 -10.28 10.43 35.27
C GLU A 339 -10.86 11.46 34.26
N PRO A 340 -10.12 12.55 33.97
CA PRO A 340 -10.51 13.47 32.90
C PRO A 340 -10.54 12.78 31.54
N VAL A 341 -11.32 13.33 30.61
CA VAL A 341 -11.47 12.80 29.24
C VAL A 341 -10.11 12.60 28.56
N GLU A 342 -9.20 13.55 28.72
CA GLU A 342 -7.86 13.48 28.14
C GLU A 342 -7.11 12.22 28.60
N ALA A 343 -7.12 11.92 29.91
CA ALA A 343 -6.44 10.75 30.45
C ALA A 343 -7.09 9.44 29.97
N ALA A 344 -8.43 9.38 29.93
CA ALA A 344 -9.15 8.19 29.48
C ALA A 344 -8.92 7.87 27.99
N LEU A 345 -8.70 8.88 27.14
CA LEU A 345 -8.48 8.71 25.71
C LEU A 345 -7.00 8.66 25.31
N LEU A 346 -6.21 9.61 25.79
CA LEU A 346 -4.84 9.91 25.33
C LEU A 346 -3.75 9.59 26.37
N GLY A 347 -4.13 9.24 27.59
CA GLY A 347 -3.21 8.86 28.67
C GLY A 347 -2.40 7.60 28.34
N PRO A 348 -1.42 7.22 29.18
CA PRO A 348 -0.56 6.05 28.94
C PRO A 348 -1.34 4.75 28.71
N ASP A 349 -2.44 4.58 29.44
CA ASP A 349 -3.36 3.45 29.31
C ASP A 349 -4.67 3.87 28.58
N GLY A 350 -4.68 5.01 27.89
CA GLY A 350 -5.88 5.52 27.22
C GLY A 350 -6.28 4.65 26.03
N VAL A 351 -7.57 4.66 25.66
CA VAL A 351 -8.09 3.80 24.58
C VAL A 351 -7.45 4.08 23.21
N VAL A 352 -6.89 5.27 23.00
CA VAL A 352 -6.17 5.63 21.77
C VAL A 352 -4.67 5.34 21.88
N ALA A 353 -4.13 5.16 23.08
CA ALA A 353 -2.71 4.81 23.26
C ALA A 353 -2.38 3.40 22.77
N GLU A 354 -3.37 2.50 22.78
CA GLU A 354 -3.28 1.16 22.20
C GLU A 354 -3.26 1.18 20.66
N LEU A 355 -3.69 2.28 20.03
CA LEU A 355 -3.73 2.40 18.57
C LEU A 355 -2.38 2.87 18.02
N SER A 356 -1.87 2.17 17.01
CA SER A 356 -0.62 2.55 16.35
C SER A 356 -0.74 3.71 15.36
N ARG A 357 -1.94 4.26 15.15
CA ARG A 357 -2.21 5.33 14.17
C ARG A 357 -2.08 6.72 14.79
N LYS A 358 -0.96 7.42 14.52
CA LYS A 358 -0.75 8.82 14.95
C LYS A 358 -1.84 9.78 14.51
N ARG A 359 -2.41 9.58 13.32
CA ARG A 359 -3.51 10.38 12.76
C ARG A 359 -4.74 10.38 13.67
N VAL A 360 -5.11 9.22 14.21
CA VAL A 360 -6.25 9.04 15.12
C VAL A 360 -5.98 9.73 16.45
N ARG A 361 -4.76 9.56 16.99
CA ARG A 361 -4.31 10.22 18.22
C ARG A 361 -4.34 11.74 18.09
N ALA A 362 -3.85 12.28 16.97
CA ALA A 362 -3.87 13.71 16.70
C ALA A 362 -5.29 14.26 16.58
N ALA A 363 -6.16 13.61 15.82
CA ALA A 363 -7.57 14.01 15.72
C ALA A 363 -8.28 13.97 17.08
N THR A 364 -8.00 12.96 17.90
CA THR A 364 -8.55 12.87 19.27
C THR A 364 -7.99 13.96 20.17
N SER A 365 -6.71 14.29 20.05
CA SER A 365 -6.10 15.43 20.74
C SER A 365 -6.78 16.74 20.37
N LEU A 366 -7.05 16.99 19.09
CA LEU A 366 -7.78 18.19 18.64
C LEU A 366 -9.19 18.25 19.23
N LEU A 367 -9.89 17.11 19.30
CA LEU A 367 -11.21 17.03 19.92
C LEU A 367 -11.18 17.35 21.41
N VAL A 368 -10.18 16.85 22.14
CA VAL A 368 -10.00 17.15 23.56
C VAL A 368 -9.66 18.62 23.76
N THR A 369 -8.66 19.14 23.05
CA THR A 369 -8.24 20.54 23.13
C THR A 369 -9.38 21.49 22.73
N ALA A 370 -10.11 21.20 21.66
CA ALA A 370 -11.26 22.00 21.26
C ALA A 370 -12.38 21.99 22.32
N GLY A 371 -12.58 20.87 23.02
CA GLY A 371 -13.54 20.77 24.11
C GLY A 371 -13.30 21.75 25.25
N GLU A 372 -12.04 22.13 25.50
CA GLU A 372 -11.67 23.11 26.55
C GLU A 372 -12.16 24.53 26.23
N TYR A 373 -12.31 24.86 24.94
CA TYR A 373 -12.81 26.15 24.46
C TYR A 373 -14.34 26.20 24.32
N GLY A 374 -15.06 25.14 24.68
CA GLY A 374 -16.52 25.09 24.67
C GLY A 374 -17.12 25.37 23.28
N PRO A 375 -18.12 26.29 23.15
CA PRO A 375 -18.79 26.54 21.88
C PRO A 375 -17.89 26.99 20.73
N GLU A 376 -16.92 27.87 20.99
CA GLU A 376 -15.97 28.36 19.98
C GLU A 376 -15.05 27.24 19.48
N GLY A 377 -14.65 26.35 20.40
CA GLY A 377 -13.92 25.13 20.05
C GLY A 377 -14.76 24.17 19.21
N GLY A 378 -16.06 24.06 19.50
CA GLY A 378 -17.00 23.28 18.70
C GLY A 378 -17.15 23.75 17.26
N ALA A 379 -17.28 25.06 17.04
CA ALA A 379 -17.31 25.67 15.70
C ALA A 379 -15.99 25.42 14.94
N THR A 380 -14.87 25.52 15.65
CA THR A 380 -13.55 25.19 15.11
C THR A 380 -13.45 23.72 14.70
N LEU A 381 -13.94 22.80 15.54
CA LEU A 381 -13.88 21.37 15.31
C LEU A 381 -14.72 20.92 14.09
N GLN A 382 -15.84 21.60 13.82
CA GLN A 382 -16.62 21.39 12.60
C GLN A 382 -15.85 21.78 11.34
N THR A 383 -15.20 22.94 11.37
CA THR A 383 -14.34 23.41 10.26
C THR A 383 -13.19 22.43 10.02
N VAL A 384 -12.55 22.00 11.10
CA VAL A 384 -11.49 20.99 11.10
C VAL A 384 -11.97 19.66 10.50
N GLY A 385 -13.19 19.22 10.86
CA GLY A 385 -13.83 18.06 10.28
C GLY A 385 -14.04 18.18 8.76
N SER A 386 -14.49 19.35 8.27
CA SER A 386 -14.63 19.60 6.82
C SER A 386 -13.31 19.46 6.09
N TYR A 387 -12.24 20.10 6.59
CA TYR A 387 -10.91 20.05 5.98
C TYR A 387 -10.33 18.63 5.94
N LEU A 388 -10.48 17.86 7.02
CA LEU A 388 -10.09 16.45 7.01
C LEU A 388 -10.95 15.62 6.07
N GLY A 389 -12.23 15.97 5.93
CA GLY A 389 -13.16 15.33 4.99
C GLY A 389 -12.76 15.53 3.54
N GLU A 390 -12.39 16.75 3.16
CA GLU A 390 -11.85 17.11 1.85
C GLU A 390 -10.57 16.35 1.55
N LEU A 391 -9.61 16.36 2.48
CA LEU A 391 -8.38 15.59 2.38
C LEU A 391 -8.65 14.10 2.13
N PHE A 392 -9.57 13.50 2.90
CA PHE A 392 -9.89 12.08 2.79
C PHE A 392 -10.66 11.77 1.51
N ALA A 393 -11.47 12.70 1.01
CA ALA A 393 -12.13 12.56 -0.28
C ALA A 393 -11.11 12.48 -1.41
N VAL A 394 -10.11 13.37 -1.42
CA VAL A 394 -9.01 13.36 -2.41
C VAL A 394 -8.18 12.08 -2.30
N GLU A 395 -7.81 11.63 -1.09
CA GLU A 395 -7.11 10.35 -0.91
C GLU A 395 -7.91 9.15 -1.47
N ARG A 396 -9.23 9.12 -1.24
CA ARG A 396 -10.10 8.04 -1.73
C ARG A 396 -10.28 8.08 -3.24
N GLU A 397 -10.48 9.27 -3.81
CA GLU A 397 -10.58 9.48 -5.26
C GLU A 397 -9.30 8.98 -5.94
N ALA A 398 -8.15 9.39 -5.41
CA ALA A 398 -6.86 8.97 -5.91
C ALA A 398 -6.65 7.45 -5.83
N ARG A 399 -6.94 6.84 -4.68
CA ARG A 399 -6.85 5.38 -4.51
C ARG A 399 -7.79 4.64 -5.47
N ARG A 400 -8.99 5.15 -5.72
CA ARG A 400 -9.96 4.54 -6.65
C ARG A 400 -9.45 4.56 -8.09
N GLU A 401 -8.88 5.67 -8.53
CA GLU A 401 -8.33 5.80 -9.88
C GLU A 401 -7.17 4.81 -10.13
N LEU A 402 -6.26 4.68 -9.15
CA LEU A 402 -5.17 3.71 -9.20
C LEU A 402 -5.68 2.26 -9.13
N ALA A 403 -6.67 1.99 -8.28
CA ALA A 403 -7.28 0.69 -8.16
C ALA A 403 -7.98 0.26 -9.45
N GLN A 404 -8.67 1.17 -10.14
CA GLN A 404 -9.34 0.90 -11.41
C GLN A 404 -8.33 0.47 -12.47
N THR A 405 -7.20 1.17 -12.58
CA THR A 405 -6.16 0.87 -13.57
C THR A 405 -5.45 -0.46 -13.27
N THR A 406 -5.29 -0.82 -11.99
CA THR A 406 -4.59 -2.04 -11.57
C THR A 406 -5.50 -3.25 -11.43
N SER A 407 -6.83 -3.06 -11.32
CA SER A 407 -7.80 -4.15 -11.13
C SER A 407 -7.79 -5.14 -12.30
N THR A 408 -7.67 -4.65 -13.54
CA THR A 408 -7.58 -5.51 -14.73
C THR A 408 -6.33 -6.40 -14.68
N LEU A 409 -5.18 -5.88 -14.23
CA LEU A 409 -3.96 -6.67 -14.06
C LEU A 409 -4.17 -7.81 -13.05
N ARG A 410 -4.82 -7.51 -11.92
CA ARG A 410 -5.14 -8.50 -10.89
C ARG A 410 -6.09 -9.57 -11.43
N GLN A 411 -7.16 -9.20 -12.12
CA GLN A 411 -8.13 -10.14 -12.67
C GLN A 411 -7.47 -11.09 -13.69
N THR A 412 -6.61 -10.54 -14.55
CA THR A 412 -5.83 -11.35 -15.51
C THR A 412 -4.91 -12.32 -14.81
N ALA A 413 -4.18 -11.88 -13.78
CA ALA A 413 -3.26 -12.74 -13.05
C ALA A 413 -3.95 -13.92 -12.35
N VAL A 414 -5.12 -13.67 -11.76
CA VAL A 414 -5.82 -14.64 -10.91
C VAL A 414 -6.64 -15.64 -11.74
N VAL A 415 -7.24 -15.21 -12.86
CA VAL A 415 -8.19 -16.04 -13.60
C VAL A 415 -7.74 -16.29 -15.04
N PHE A 416 -7.46 -15.23 -15.82
CA PHE A 416 -7.24 -15.40 -17.26
C PHE A 416 -5.89 -16.04 -17.59
N ALA A 417 -4.80 -15.63 -16.96
CA ALA A 417 -3.47 -16.19 -17.22
C ALA A 417 -3.41 -17.70 -16.90
N PRO A 418 -3.87 -18.18 -15.72
CA PRO A 418 -3.97 -19.62 -15.45
C PRO A 418 -4.89 -20.34 -16.43
N ALA A 419 -6.03 -19.76 -16.80
CA ALA A 419 -6.98 -20.39 -17.70
C ALA A 419 -6.41 -20.56 -19.12
N ILE A 420 -5.86 -19.49 -19.70
CA ILE A 420 -5.25 -19.53 -21.03
C ILE A 420 -4.05 -20.47 -21.00
N ALA A 421 -3.21 -20.43 -19.96
CA ALA A 421 -2.09 -21.35 -19.82
C ALA A 421 -2.55 -22.82 -19.84
N GLY A 422 -3.64 -23.15 -19.14
CA GLY A 422 -4.21 -24.50 -19.14
C GLY A 422 -4.70 -24.92 -20.52
N VAL A 423 -5.42 -24.03 -21.21
CA VAL A 423 -5.88 -24.26 -22.59
C VAL A 423 -4.70 -24.47 -23.54
N THR A 424 -3.67 -23.63 -23.46
CA THR A 424 -2.52 -23.70 -24.38
C THR A 424 -1.74 -25.00 -24.20
N VAL A 425 -1.52 -25.44 -22.96
CA VAL A 425 -0.88 -26.75 -22.70
C VAL A 425 -1.75 -27.90 -23.23
N ALA A 426 -3.07 -27.82 -23.11
CA ALA A 426 -3.98 -28.82 -23.66
C ALA A 426 -3.94 -28.87 -25.20
N LEU A 427 -3.93 -27.72 -25.89
CA LEU A 427 -3.80 -27.65 -27.35
C LEU A 427 -2.48 -28.26 -27.84
N ALA A 428 -1.37 -27.98 -27.14
CA ALA A 428 -0.09 -28.61 -27.45
C ALA A 428 -0.15 -30.15 -27.33
N THR A 429 -1.00 -30.71 -26.44
CA THR A 429 -1.22 -32.17 -26.39
C THR A 429 -1.97 -32.70 -27.62
N GLY A 430 -2.98 -31.98 -28.09
CA GLY A 430 -3.78 -32.38 -29.25
C GLY A 430 -2.99 -32.38 -30.56
N MET A 431 -2.13 -31.39 -30.76
CA MET A 431 -1.31 -31.30 -31.98
C MET A 431 -0.25 -32.41 -32.08
N ASN A 432 0.35 -32.81 -30.95
CA ASN A 432 1.24 -33.98 -30.90
C ASN A 432 0.54 -35.29 -31.31
N ALA A 433 -0.79 -35.38 -31.15
CA ALA A 433 -1.56 -36.55 -31.58
C ALA A 433 -1.86 -36.56 -33.09
N ALA A 434 -1.80 -35.39 -33.74
CA ALA A 434 -2.13 -35.21 -35.16
C ALA A 434 -0.89 -35.30 -36.08
N GLU A 435 0.30 -34.88 -35.64
CA GLU A 435 1.52 -34.89 -36.44
C GLU A 435 2.50 -36.00 -36.01
N ALA A 436 2.70 -37.00 -36.87
CA ALA A 436 3.65 -38.08 -36.67
C ALA A 436 5.08 -37.62 -37.03
N GLY A 437 5.82 -37.03 -36.10
CA GLY A 437 7.24 -36.73 -36.36
C GLY A 437 8.03 -36.05 -35.25
N TYR A 438 7.40 -35.23 -34.40
CA TYR A 438 8.07 -34.53 -33.29
C TYR A 438 7.18 -34.52 -32.05
N THR A 439 7.59 -35.22 -31.00
CA THR A 439 6.84 -35.28 -29.74
C THR A 439 7.40 -34.26 -28.76
N ILE A 440 6.71 -33.14 -28.56
CA ILE A 440 6.97 -32.30 -27.39
C ILE A 440 6.54 -33.09 -26.16
N GLU A 441 7.46 -33.34 -25.23
CA GLU A 441 7.10 -33.97 -23.96
C GLU A 441 6.15 -33.06 -23.17
N VAL A 442 4.86 -33.41 -23.17
CA VAL A 442 3.78 -32.65 -22.54
C VAL A 442 3.99 -32.47 -21.04
N ALA A 443 4.55 -33.47 -20.37
CA ALA A 443 4.69 -33.44 -18.91
C ALA A 443 5.68 -32.39 -18.39
N PRO A 444 6.90 -32.24 -18.96
CA PRO A 444 7.76 -31.12 -18.60
C PRO A 444 7.23 -29.77 -19.08
N LEU A 445 6.52 -29.67 -20.23
CA LEU A 445 5.88 -28.42 -20.65
C LEU A 445 4.84 -27.94 -19.61
N GLY A 446 3.96 -28.85 -19.19
CA GLY A 446 2.93 -28.55 -18.18
C GLY A 446 3.51 -28.16 -16.82
N ARG A 447 4.70 -28.67 -16.46
CA ARG A 447 5.44 -28.25 -15.26
C ARG A 447 5.99 -26.84 -15.37
N VAL A 448 6.70 -26.53 -16.46
CA VAL A 448 7.26 -25.19 -16.71
C VAL A 448 6.14 -24.14 -16.70
N VAL A 449 5.08 -24.37 -17.48
CA VAL A 449 3.93 -23.44 -17.53
C VAL A 449 3.22 -23.35 -16.17
N GLY A 450 3.13 -24.45 -15.43
CA GLY A 450 2.53 -24.46 -14.10
C GLY A 450 3.32 -23.66 -13.06
N ILE A 451 4.64 -23.79 -13.04
CA ILE A 451 5.53 -22.99 -12.19
C ILE A 451 5.37 -21.52 -12.55
N TYR A 452 5.40 -21.21 -13.84
CA TYR A 452 5.19 -19.86 -14.35
C TYR A 452 3.87 -19.24 -13.88
N VAL A 453 2.76 -19.99 -13.95
CA VAL A 453 1.45 -19.55 -13.45
C VAL A 453 1.48 -19.24 -11.95
N LEU A 454 2.14 -20.06 -11.14
CA LEU A 454 2.30 -19.79 -9.70
C LEU A 454 3.17 -18.54 -9.44
N LEU A 455 4.23 -18.33 -10.23
CA LEU A 455 5.06 -17.12 -10.13
C LEU A 455 4.26 -15.87 -10.49
N LEU A 456 3.45 -15.90 -11.55
CA LEU A 456 2.56 -14.79 -11.91
C LEU A 456 1.52 -14.52 -10.81
N ALA A 457 0.97 -15.58 -10.20
CA ALA A 457 0.02 -15.48 -9.09
C ALA A 457 0.63 -14.83 -7.83
N ALA A 458 1.96 -14.90 -7.65
CA ALA A 458 2.64 -14.15 -6.59
C ALA A 458 3.00 -12.71 -7.02
N ILE A 459 3.52 -12.54 -8.23
CA ILE A 459 4.10 -11.26 -8.69
C ILE A 459 3.03 -10.22 -9.03
N LEU A 460 2.04 -10.59 -9.84
CA LEU A 460 1.08 -9.62 -10.38
C LEU A 460 0.10 -9.06 -9.32
N PRO A 461 -0.46 -9.88 -8.39
CA PRO A 461 -1.26 -9.35 -7.29
C PRO A 461 -0.44 -8.46 -6.35
N SER A 462 0.81 -8.84 -6.04
CA SER A 462 1.73 -8.01 -5.27
C SER A 462 1.96 -6.66 -5.95
N LEU A 463 2.20 -6.66 -7.26
CA LEU A 463 2.36 -5.44 -8.05
C LEU A 463 1.08 -4.59 -8.06
N SER A 464 -0.10 -5.20 -8.18
CA SER A 464 -1.38 -4.49 -8.06
C SER A 464 -1.54 -3.81 -6.70
N VAL A 465 -1.20 -4.50 -5.60
CA VAL A 465 -1.23 -3.92 -4.24
C VAL A 465 -0.25 -2.75 -4.13
N VAL A 466 0.99 -2.94 -4.60
CA VAL A 466 2.04 -1.93 -4.54
C VAL A 466 1.65 -0.65 -5.28
N LEU A 467 0.99 -0.78 -6.43
CA LEU A 467 0.56 0.35 -7.24
C LEU A 467 -0.68 1.04 -6.65
N ALA A 468 -1.63 0.28 -6.10
CA ALA A 468 -2.85 0.85 -5.53
C ALA A 468 -2.61 1.51 -4.16
N ARG A 469 -1.93 0.82 -3.24
CA ARG A 469 -1.82 1.21 -1.81
C ARG A 469 -0.41 1.64 -1.38
N GLY A 470 0.61 1.38 -2.20
CA GLY A 470 2.00 1.55 -1.79
C GLY A 470 2.58 0.24 -1.24
N PHE A 471 3.79 0.30 -0.67
CA PHE A 471 4.49 -0.90 -0.22
C PHE A 471 3.90 -1.42 1.10
N ASP A 472 3.02 -2.41 0.99
CA ASP A 472 2.40 -3.12 2.12
C ASP A 472 2.66 -4.63 1.99
N PRO A 473 3.71 -5.17 2.64
CA PRO A 473 4.12 -6.56 2.48
C PRO A 473 3.05 -7.55 2.95
N VAL A 474 2.23 -7.17 3.94
CA VAL A 474 1.16 -8.04 4.46
C VAL A 474 0.04 -8.19 3.43
N ARG A 475 -0.43 -7.07 2.86
CA ARG A 475 -1.47 -7.14 1.81
C ARG A 475 -0.96 -7.75 0.52
N MET A 476 0.31 -7.53 0.15
CA MET A 476 0.95 -8.21 -0.97
C MET A 476 0.94 -9.73 -0.78
N GLY A 477 1.37 -10.21 0.39
CA GLY A 477 1.35 -11.63 0.72
C GLY A 477 -0.06 -12.22 0.78
N PHE A 478 -1.03 -11.50 1.35
CA PHE A 478 -2.41 -11.95 1.46
C PHE A 478 -3.08 -12.10 0.09
N GLN A 479 -2.93 -11.11 -0.79
CA GLN A 479 -3.47 -11.16 -2.16
C GLN A 479 -2.76 -12.22 -3.00
N SER A 480 -1.45 -12.39 -2.82
CA SER A 480 -0.69 -13.48 -3.45
C SER A 480 -1.16 -14.85 -2.97
N GLY A 481 -1.51 -14.98 -1.68
CA GLY A 481 -2.06 -16.21 -1.11
C GLY A 481 -3.38 -16.62 -1.76
N ILE A 482 -4.32 -15.67 -1.90
CA ILE A 482 -5.60 -15.89 -2.60
C ILE A 482 -5.34 -16.28 -4.05
N ALA A 483 -4.48 -15.54 -4.75
CA ALA A 483 -4.17 -15.79 -6.15
C ALA A 483 -3.50 -17.16 -6.37
N LEU A 484 -2.54 -17.55 -5.54
CA LEU A 484 -1.91 -18.88 -5.59
C LEU A 484 -2.94 -19.99 -5.43
N GLY A 485 -3.84 -19.85 -4.45
CA GLY A 485 -4.93 -20.80 -4.23
C GLY A 485 -5.83 -20.93 -5.46
N VAL A 486 -6.33 -19.82 -5.98
CA VAL A 486 -7.22 -19.80 -7.15
C VAL A 486 -6.52 -20.31 -8.41
N SER A 487 -5.34 -19.77 -8.73
CA SER A 487 -4.57 -20.14 -9.93
C SER A 487 -4.18 -21.62 -9.94
N SER A 488 -3.89 -22.20 -8.76
CA SER A 488 -3.58 -23.62 -8.63
C SER A 488 -4.75 -24.52 -9.04
N LEU A 489 -6.00 -24.05 -8.92
CA LEU A 489 -7.19 -24.79 -9.34
C LEU A 489 -7.61 -24.45 -10.77
N VAL A 490 -7.58 -23.16 -11.14
CA VAL A 490 -8.03 -22.70 -12.47
C VAL A 490 -7.18 -23.28 -13.60
N TYR A 491 -5.85 -23.33 -13.43
CA TYR A 491 -4.93 -23.86 -14.44
C TYR A 491 -5.24 -25.32 -14.81
N PRO A 492 -5.26 -26.29 -13.88
CA PRO A 492 -5.54 -27.67 -14.22
C PRO A 492 -6.99 -27.91 -14.65
N LEU A 493 -7.97 -27.20 -14.07
CA LEU A 493 -9.36 -27.31 -14.52
C LEU A 493 -9.52 -26.87 -15.98
N SER A 494 -8.86 -25.77 -16.36
CA SER A 494 -8.87 -25.27 -17.74
C SER A 494 -8.17 -26.23 -18.69
N PHE A 495 -7.05 -26.84 -18.26
CA PHE A 495 -6.38 -27.88 -19.04
C PHE A 495 -7.29 -29.10 -19.27
N VAL A 496 -7.94 -29.62 -18.23
CA VAL A 496 -8.84 -30.78 -18.34
C VAL A 496 -10.03 -30.46 -19.24
N ALA A 497 -10.68 -29.31 -19.05
CA ALA A 497 -11.80 -28.88 -19.88
C ALA A 497 -11.41 -28.73 -21.36
N ALA A 498 -10.29 -28.06 -21.65
CA ALA A 498 -9.79 -27.91 -23.01
C ALA A 498 -9.42 -29.26 -23.63
N ARG A 499 -8.79 -30.16 -22.87
CA ARG A 499 -8.45 -31.50 -23.33
C ARG A 499 -9.71 -32.28 -23.72
N THR A 500 -10.77 -32.22 -22.91
CA THR A 500 -12.03 -32.92 -23.25
C THR A 500 -12.65 -32.42 -24.55
N LEU A 501 -12.47 -31.13 -24.91
CA LEU A 501 -12.96 -30.55 -26.16
C LEU A 501 -12.12 -30.94 -27.38
N VAL A 502 -10.82 -31.18 -27.21
CA VAL A 502 -9.90 -31.50 -28.32
C VAL A 502 -9.95 -32.98 -28.72
N TYR A 503 -10.37 -33.86 -27.82
CA TYR A 503 -10.47 -35.32 -28.05
C TYR A 503 -11.91 -35.81 -28.32
N VAL A 504 -12.89 -34.91 -28.37
CA VAL A 504 -14.23 -35.14 -28.95
C VAL A 504 -14.17 -34.71 -30.41
#